data_AF-A0A3B9NS22-F1
#
_entry.id   AF-A0A3B9NS22-F1
#
_cell.length_a   1.000
_cell.length_b   1.000
_cell.length_c   1.000
_cell.angle_alpha   90.00
_cell.angle_beta   90.00
_cell.angle_gamma   90.00
#
_symmetry.space_group_name_H-M   'P 1'
#
loop_
_entity.id
_entity.type
_entity.pdbx_description
1 polymer ?
#
loop_
_entity_poly.entity_id
_entity_poly.type
_entity_poly.pdbx_seq_one_letter_code
_entity_poly.pdbx_strand_id
1 'polypeptide(L)'
;TLSDADLLHQLLDHYGPAQAMFRNRRAQVLGLTERRVQPAELPSLPAGSDALDSSGIAATDPRLHWLGQLIGKSSDKFLVICHTAASALAVEKHLRLRLGLKSSCFHEGLDLIARDRSAAYFADPDHGAQALICSEIGSEGRNFQFAHQLVMFDLPDQADLIEQRIGRLDRIGQTEPVSIHIPCPQNSELARRFAWFHRGLDLFRAPNPAGAEAHQQLRHQFLLATDQATLEKLISESQQLVTALQTKLEQGRDLLLEFASFDALDGDRITQALAGAEERKALSNYLSESFSFFGLELEPLSSQVQLVKPTALLQTRSTVSAESQGHLQYPEIAEDGIAYTLDRATALAREDLQFLTWEHPLVNQALDRVLSDQIGNACVSLIKRPALPAGTLLVECLYRLDCAAPPSLDLQQHLEQPFLRFIIAPGPLDLTPRFDFDPLLDALPAKPEPLAKLIGLQRSQIESMLQFAGTLADTQTLIAVQTASKTFKARQDAAHDRLAHLARHNPAVSQEVVDQTLEKRAAGLSFLDQVSPRLDAIRVIITA
;
A
#
# COMPACT_ATOMS: atom_id res chain seq x y z
N THR A 1 15.19 -32.07 -24.60
CA THR A 1 14.46 -30.97 -25.26
C THR A 1 14.12 -29.98 -24.18
N LEU A 2 14.55 -28.73 -24.32
CA LEU A 2 14.16 -27.66 -23.39
C LEU A 2 12.63 -27.50 -23.47
N SER A 3 11.98 -27.16 -22.36
CA SER A 3 10.56 -26.80 -22.40
C SER A 3 10.39 -25.46 -23.13
N ASP A 4 9.20 -25.18 -23.65
CA ASP A 4 8.92 -23.91 -24.33
C ASP A 4 9.17 -22.70 -23.40
N ALA A 5 8.94 -22.87 -22.09
CA ALA A 5 9.25 -21.87 -21.07
C ALA A 5 10.75 -21.64 -20.91
N ASP A 6 11.55 -22.73 -20.85
CA ASP A 6 13.02 -22.61 -20.75
C ASP A 6 13.61 -21.94 -22.00
N LEU A 7 13.04 -22.24 -23.18
CA LEU A 7 13.46 -21.64 -24.44
C LEU A 7 13.12 -20.14 -24.48
N LEU A 8 11.95 -19.75 -23.98
CA LEU A 8 11.56 -18.35 -23.83
C LEU A 8 12.52 -17.62 -22.88
N HIS A 9 12.82 -18.16 -21.70
CA HIS A 9 13.76 -17.53 -20.77
C HIS A 9 15.16 -17.36 -21.39
N GLN A 10 15.66 -18.36 -22.12
CA GLN A 10 16.92 -18.22 -22.85
C GLN A 10 16.86 -17.11 -23.90
N LEU A 11 15.76 -17.00 -24.66
CA LEU A 11 15.60 -15.92 -25.64
C LEU A 11 15.56 -14.54 -24.97
N LEU A 12 14.88 -14.41 -23.83
CA LEU A 12 14.82 -13.16 -23.07
C LEU A 12 16.20 -12.75 -22.53
N ASP A 13 17.02 -13.71 -22.10
CA ASP A 13 18.39 -13.44 -21.63
C ASP A 13 19.29 -12.81 -22.71
N HIS A 14 19.07 -13.18 -23.98
CA HIS A 14 19.79 -12.62 -25.13
C HIS A 14 19.18 -11.31 -25.64
N TYR A 15 17.97 -10.97 -25.19
CA TYR A 15 17.25 -9.80 -25.66
C TYR A 15 17.70 -8.55 -24.88
N GLY A 16 18.69 -7.83 -25.41
CA GLY A 16 19.27 -6.64 -24.79
C GLY A 16 18.28 -5.65 -24.15
N PRO A 17 17.20 -5.24 -24.85
CA PRO A 17 16.23 -4.29 -24.30
C PRO A 17 15.46 -4.76 -23.07
N ALA A 18 15.30 -6.09 -22.87
CA ALA A 18 14.56 -6.66 -21.74
C ALA A 18 15.09 -6.24 -20.36
N GLN A 19 16.37 -5.89 -20.26
CA GLN A 19 16.99 -5.52 -18.98
C GLN A 19 16.98 -4.01 -18.71
N ALA A 20 16.78 -3.19 -19.74
CA ALA A 20 16.87 -1.73 -19.64
C ALA A 20 15.51 -1.03 -19.84
N MET A 21 14.57 -1.70 -20.50
CA MET A 21 13.27 -1.15 -20.83
C MET A 21 12.18 -2.14 -20.42
N PHE A 22 11.14 -1.61 -19.78
CA PHE A 22 9.94 -2.35 -19.43
C PHE A 22 8.76 -1.73 -20.17
N ARG A 23 8.03 -2.54 -20.93
CA ARG A 23 6.83 -2.12 -21.65
C ARG A 23 5.75 -3.19 -21.51
N ASN A 24 4.78 -2.89 -20.67
CA ASN A 24 3.65 -3.76 -20.40
C ASN A 24 2.42 -3.34 -21.18
N ARG A 25 1.66 -4.32 -21.69
CA ARG A 25 0.34 -4.07 -22.28
C ARG A 25 -0.72 -4.34 -21.23
N ARG A 26 -1.70 -3.45 -21.16
CA ARG A 26 -2.82 -3.53 -20.23
C ARG A 26 -3.52 -4.90 -20.29
N ALA A 27 -3.74 -5.43 -21.49
CA ALA A 27 -4.39 -6.73 -21.71
C ALA A 27 -3.58 -7.96 -21.24
N GLN A 28 -2.25 -7.84 -21.06
CA GLN A 28 -1.39 -8.94 -20.60
C GLN A 28 -1.18 -8.92 -19.10
N VAL A 29 -1.16 -7.73 -18.50
CA VAL A 29 -1.01 -7.55 -17.05
C VAL A 29 -2.34 -7.66 -16.31
N LEU A 30 -3.45 -7.27 -16.94
CA LEU A 30 -4.77 -7.24 -16.30
C LEU A 30 -5.68 -8.37 -16.77
N GLY A 31 -6.36 -8.99 -15.82
CA GLY A 31 -7.75 -9.39 -16.02
C GLY A 31 -8.59 -8.12 -16.15
N LEU A 32 -8.73 -7.60 -17.38
CA LEU A 32 -9.54 -6.40 -17.63
C LEU A 32 -10.98 -6.67 -17.16
N THR A 33 -11.48 -5.84 -16.25
CA THR A 33 -12.89 -5.88 -15.87
C THR A 33 -13.74 -5.46 -17.07
N GLU A 34 -14.79 -6.24 -17.33
CA GLU A 34 -15.74 -5.97 -18.40
C GLU A 34 -16.31 -4.54 -18.26
N ARG A 35 -16.27 -3.74 -19.33
CA ARG A 35 -16.90 -2.41 -19.37
C ARG A 35 -18.28 -2.51 -20.01
N ARG A 36 -19.34 -2.18 -19.27
CA ARG A 36 -20.75 -2.26 -19.73
C ARG A 36 -21.29 -0.86 -20.02
N VAL A 37 -21.48 -0.55 -21.29
CA VAL A 37 -21.99 0.76 -21.72
C VAL A 37 -23.52 0.77 -21.70
N GLN A 38 -24.11 1.70 -20.95
CA GLN A 38 -25.55 1.83 -20.73
C GLN A 38 -26.02 3.23 -21.12
N PRO A 39 -26.35 3.48 -22.39
CA PRO A 39 -26.95 4.74 -22.79
C PRO A 39 -28.38 4.86 -22.27
N ALA A 40 -28.75 6.04 -21.79
CA ALA A 40 -30.12 6.35 -21.39
C ALA A 40 -30.74 7.34 -22.39
N GLU A 41 -31.73 6.90 -23.14
CA GLU A 41 -32.48 7.78 -24.03
C GLU A 41 -33.37 8.71 -23.22
N LEU A 42 -33.17 10.03 -23.37
CA LEU A 42 -33.89 11.05 -22.63
C LEU A 42 -34.65 11.99 -23.59
N PRO A 43 -35.75 12.60 -23.13
CA PRO A 43 -36.40 13.67 -23.88
C PRO A 43 -35.40 14.78 -24.24
N SER A 44 -35.68 15.49 -25.33
CA SER A 44 -34.91 16.66 -25.74
C SER A 44 -34.76 17.66 -24.59
N LEU A 45 -33.58 18.27 -24.47
CA LEU A 45 -33.34 19.30 -23.46
C LEU A 45 -34.32 20.48 -23.67
N PRO A 46 -34.84 21.08 -22.59
CA PRO A 46 -35.77 22.20 -22.68
C PRO A 46 -35.14 23.36 -23.48
N ALA A 47 -35.80 23.79 -24.56
CA ALA A 47 -35.33 24.89 -25.39
C ALA A 47 -35.39 26.20 -24.60
N GLY A 48 -34.27 26.93 -24.51
CA GLY A 48 -34.25 28.28 -23.99
C GLY A 48 -34.65 28.43 -22.51
N SER A 49 -34.48 27.39 -21.68
CA SER A 49 -34.59 27.58 -20.24
C SER A 49 -33.44 28.48 -19.80
N ASP A 50 -33.75 29.66 -19.28
CA ASP A 50 -32.80 30.54 -18.61
C ASP A 50 -31.97 29.71 -17.62
N ALA A 51 -30.75 29.33 -18.03
CA ALA A 51 -29.76 28.83 -17.09
C ALA A 51 -29.47 30.04 -16.19
N LEU A 52 -30.15 30.08 -15.05
CA LEU A 52 -30.08 31.20 -14.10
C LEU A 52 -28.64 31.43 -13.59
N ASP A 53 -27.77 30.43 -13.73
CA ASP A 53 -26.42 30.39 -13.21
C ASP A 53 -25.40 29.93 -14.27
N SER A 54 -24.11 30.17 -13.99
CA SER A 54 -22.95 29.80 -14.83
C SER A 54 -22.75 28.30 -15.09
N SER A 55 -23.66 27.44 -14.59
CA SER A 55 -23.60 25.98 -14.71
C SER A 55 -24.20 25.45 -16.02
N GLY A 56 -25.06 26.22 -16.69
CA GLY A 56 -25.73 25.79 -17.92
C GLY A 56 -26.75 24.65 -17.74
N ILE A 57 -27.14 24.32 -16.51
CA ILE A 57 -28.09 23.24 -16.20
C ILE A 57 -29.38 23.84 -15.62
N ALA A 58 -30.50 23.58 -16.29
CA ALA A 58 -31.81 23.99 -15.82
C ALA A 58 -32.36 23.05 -14.73
N ALA A 59 -33.19 23.57 -13.83
CA ALA A 59 -33.84 22.74 -12.79
C ALA A 59 -34.79 21.67 -13.37
N THR A 60 -35.29 21.89 -14.58
CA THR A 60 -36.17 20.98 -15.35
C THR A 60 -35.39 20.03 -16.27
N ASP A 61 -34.06 20.00 -16.19
CA ASP A 61 -33.24 19.14 -17.02
C ASP A 61 -33.58 17.65 -16.78
N PRO A 62 -34.01 16.90 -17.81
CA PRO A 62 -34.41 15.49 -17.67
C PRO A 62 -33.27 14.60 -17.17
N ARG A 63 -32.00 14.99 -17.38
CA ARG A 63 -30.82 14.25 -16.91
C ARG A 63 -30.74 14.21 -15.39
N LEU A 64 -31.13 15.28 -14.70
CA LEU A 64 -31.10 15.35 -13.24
C LEU A 64 -32.10 14.36 -12.61
N HIS A 65 -33.31 14.30 -13.17
CA HIS A 65 -34.32 13.36 -12.72
C HIS A 65 -33.92 11.91 -12.98
N TRP A 66 -33.41 11.63 -14.19
CA TRP A 66 -32.88 10.31 -14.54
C TRP A 66 -31.73 9.88 -13.61
N LEU A 67 -30.78 10.77 -13.35
CA LEU A 67 -29.64 10.49 -12.47
C LEU A 67 -30.10 10.13 -11.05
N GLY A 68 -31.07 10.88 -10.52
CA GLY A 68 -31.66 10.58 -9.23
C GLY A 68 -32.37 9.22 -9.18
N GLN A 69 -33.11 8.86 -10.24
CA GLN A 69 -33.73 7.54 -10.34
C GLN A 69 -32.68 6.42 -10.46
N LEU A 70 -31.60 6.64 -11.21
CA LEU A 70 -30.52 5.67 -11.36
C LEU A 70 -29.85 5.38 -10.01
N ILE A 71 -29.45 6.44 -9.30
CA ILE A 71 -28.80 6.33 -7.99
C ILE A 71 -29.75 5.70 -6.97
N GLY A 72 -31.01 6.13 -6.92
CA GLY A 72 -32.00 5.64 -5.95
C GLY A 72 -32.45 4.18 -6.16
N LYS A 73 -32.13 3.55 -7.30
CA LYS A 73 -32.49 2.14 -7.59
C LYS A 73 -31.52 1.12 -7.00
N SER A 74 -30.28 1.53 -6.71
CA SER A 74 -29.25 0.66 -6.14
C SER A 74 -28.76 1.24 -4.81
N SER A 75 -28.01 0.45 -4.05
CA SER A 75 -27.17 0.90 -2.94
C SER A 75 -25.71 1.11 -3.36
N ASP A 76 -25.38 0.91 -4.64
CA ASP A 76 -24.02 1.05 -5.16
C ASP A 76 -23.48 2.48 -5.09
N LYS A 77 -22.15 2.59 -5.14
CA LYS A 77 -21.42 3.85 -5.18
C LYS A 77 -21.28 4.34 -6.62
N PHE A 78 -21.75 5.56 -6.89
CA PHE A 78 -21.73 6.18 -8.22
C PHE A 78 -20.69 7.29 -8.30
N LEU A 79 -19.77 7.19 -9.27
CA LEU A 79 -18.91 8.31 -9.66
C LEU A 79 -19.57 9.06 -10.81
N VAL A 80 -19.93 10.32 -10.60
CA VAL A 80 -20.56 11.18 -11.62
C VAL A 80 -19.55 12.21 -12.07
N ILE A 81 -19.20 12.22 -13.36
CA ILE A 81 -18.24 13.17 -13.91
C ILE A 81 -18.96 14.23 -14.74
N CYS A 82 -18.65 15.48 -14.45
CA CYS A 82 -19.08 16.67 -15.16
C CYS A 82 -17.88 17.46 -15.68
N HIS A 83 -18.07 18.23 -16.74
CA HIS A 83 -17.02 19.01 -17.39
C HIS A 83 -16.49 20.16 -16.52
N THR A 84 -17.38 20.83 -15.77
CA THR A 84 -17.02 22.01 -14.97
C THR A 84 -17.38 21.86 -13.49
N ALA A 85 -16.66 22.56 -12.61
CA ALA A 85 -17.02 22.67 -11.20
C ALA A 85 -18.43 23.22 -10.98
N ALA A 86 -18.86 24.19 -11.80
CA ALA A 86 -20.20 24.78 -11.71
C ALA A 86 -21.29 23.73 -12.01
N SER A 87 -21.10 22.89 -13.02
CA SER A 87 -22.01 21.77 -13.30
C SER A 87 -22.02 20.73 -12.18
N ALA A 88 -20.85 20.36 -11.64
CA ALA A 88 -20.75 19.39 -10.55
C ALA A 88 -21.50 19.86 -9.29
N LEU A 89 -21.31 21.14 -8.91
CA LEU A 89 -22.01 21.76 -7.78
C LEU A 89 -23.52 21.84 -8.01
N ALA A 90 -23.96 22.18 -9.23
CA ALA A 90 -25.38 22.25 -9.56
C ALA A 90 -26.06 20.87 -9.47
N VAL A 91 -25.40 19.84 -9.99
CA VAL A 91 -25.89 18.44 -9.91
C VAL A 91 -25.94 17.97 -8.47
N GLU A 92 -24.86 18.13 -7.68
CA GLU A 92 -24.84 17.74 -6.26
C GLU A 92 -25.94 18.45 -5.47
N LYS A 93 -26.08 19.77 -5.64
CA LYS A 93 -27.09 20.57 -4.94
C LYS A 93 -28.51 20.08 -5.27
N HIS A 94 -28.76 19.71 -6.51
CA HIS A 94 -30.04 19.15 -6.91
C HIS A 94 -30.29 17.78 -6.27
N LEU A 95 -29.33 16.85 -6.35
CA LEU A 95 -29.45 15.51 -5.78
C LEU A 95 -29.67 15.56 -4.26
N ARG A 96 -28.91 16.40 -3.55
CA ARG A 96 -29.03 16.54 -2.09
C ARG A 96 -30.29 17.27 -1.64
N LEU A 97 -30.58 18.45 -2.20
CA LEU A 97 -31.67 19.31 -1.69
C LEU A 97 -33.05 18.93 -2.24
N ARG A 98 -33.15 18.42 -3.48
CA ARG A 98 -34.44 18.10 -4.12
C ARG A 98 -34.80 16.64 -3.99
N LEU A 99 -33.82 15.74 -4.08
CA LEU A 99 -34.05 14.30 -4.07
C LEU A 99 -33.65 13.62 -2.75
N GLY A 100 -32.99 14.35 -1.84
CA GLY A 100 -32.59 13.83 -0.53
C GLY A 100 -31.51 12.75 -0.59
N LEU A 101 -30.77 12.65 -1.70
CA LEU A 101 -29.74 11.65 -1.89
C LEU A 101 -28.44 12.05 -1.21
N LYS A 102 -27.81 11.09 -0.53
CA LYS A 102 -26.47 11.27 0.07
C LYS A 102 -25.46 11.43 -1.06
N SER A 103 -24.99 12.65 -1.28
CA SER A 103 -24.04 12.97 -2.35
C SER A 103 -22.98 13.93 -1.84
N SER A 104 -21.82 13.94 -2.51
CA SER A 104 -20.71 14.84 -2.24
C SER A 104 -20.16 15.41 -3.53
N CYS A 105 -19.55 16.59 -3.46
CA CYS A 105 -18.92 17.25 -4.62
C CYS A 105 -17.39 17.20 -4.49
N PHE A 106 -16.71 17.06 -5.63
CA PHE A 106 -15.26 17.08 -5.75
C PHE A 106 -14.82 17.93 -6.94
N HIS A 107 -14.21 19.08 -6.67
CA HIS A 107 -13.76 19.99 -7.72
C HIS A 107 -12.52 20.78 -7.31
N GLU A 108 -11.88 21.43 -8.28
CA GLU A 108 -10.61 22.13 -8.14
C GLU A 108 -10.64 23.30 -7.14
N GLY A 109 -11.82 23.86 -6.87
CA GLY A 109 -12.02 24.93 -5.89
C GLY A 109 -12.01 24.47 -4.42
N LEU A 110 -12.01 23.17 -4.16
CA LEU A 110 -11.86 22.63 -2.80
C LEU A 110 -10.38 22.58 -2.40
N ASP A 111 -10.09 22.91 -1.15
CA ASP A 111 -8.79 22.67 -0.54
C ASP A 111 -8.54 21.16 -0.35
N LEU A 112 -7.28 20.78 -0.06
CA LEU A 112 -6.89 19.38 0.07
C LEU A 112 -7.72 18.65 1.14
N ILE A 113 -7.95 19.31 2.28
CA ILE A 113 -8.69 18.75 3.42
C ILE A 113 -10.17 18.52 3.05
N ALA A 114 -10.82 19.44 2.35
CA ALA A 114 -12.20 19.25 1.92
C ALA A 114 -12.31 18.14 0.87
N ARG A 115 -11.33 17.99 -0.02
CA ARG A 115 -11.26 16.86 -0.96
C ARG A 115 -11.11 15.53 -0.24
N ASP A 116 -10.26 15.46 0.77
CA ASP A 116 -10.09 14.29 1.65
C ASP A 116 -11.37 13.92 2.35
N ARG A 117 -12.04 14.90 2.97
CA ARG A 117 -13.33 14.67 3.62
C ARG A 117 -14.40 14.20 2.64
N SER A 118 -14.47 14.76 1.43
CA SER A 118 -15.41 14.32 0.40
C SER A 118 -15.14 12.89 -0.05
N ALA A 119 -13.86 12.53 -0.25
CA ALA A 119 -13.45 11.18 -0.63
C ALA A 119 -13.71 10.17 0.50
N ALA A 120 -13.35 10.50 1.74
CA ALA A 120 -13.61 9.69 2.91
C ALA A 120 -15.12 9.47 3.13
N TYR A 121 -15.93 10.52 2.97
CA TYR A 121 -17.38 10.40 3.03
C TYR A 121 -17.91 9.49 1.91
N PHE A 122 -17.35 9.53 0.71
CA PHE A 122 -17.74 8.63 -0.37
C PHE A 122 -17.29 7.17 -0.15
N ALA A 123 -16.10 6.96 0.42
CA ALA A 123 -15.53 5.65 0.70
C ALA A 123 -16.20 4.93 1.88
N ASP A 124 -16.87 5.65 2.79
CA ASP A 124 -17.57 5.05 3.93
C ASP A 124 -18.74 4.14 3.46
N PRO A 125 -18.71 2.83 3.77
CA PRO A 125 -19.73 1.89 3.32
C PRO A 125 -21.06 2.02 4.07
N ASP A 126 -21.05 2.46 5.33
CA ASP A 126 -22.21 2.40 6.23
C ASP A 126 -22.98 3.73 6.22
N HIS A 127 -22.26 4.85 6.34
CA HIS A 127 -22.87 6.18 6.52
C HIS A 127 -22.55 7.15 5.38
N GLY A 128 -21.73 6.75 4.43
CA GLY A 128 -21.14 7.59 3.40
C GLY A 128 -22.07 8.12 2.31
N ALA A 129 -21.53 9.00 1.46
CA ALA A 129 -22.15 9.43 0.21
C ALA A 129 -22.35 8.24 -0.72
N GLN A 130 -23.51 8.19 -1.36
CA GLN A 130 -23.78 7.21 -2.41
C GLN A 130 -23.22 7.68 -3.76
N ALA A 131 -23.19 8.98 -4.00
CA ALA A 131 -22.67 9.56 -5.24
C ALA A 131 -21.58 10.61 -4.97
N LEU A 132 -20.49 10.53 -5.74
CA LEU A 132 -19.46 11.56 -5.79
C LEU A 132 -19.53 12.28 -7.13
N ILE A 133 -19.82 13.58 -7.11
CA ILE A 133 -19.95 14.41 -8.29
C ILE A 133 -18.66 15.18 -8.49
N CYS A 134 -17.95 14.86 -9.57
CA CYS A 134 -16.63 15.37 -9.87
C CYS A 134 -16.66 16.32 -11.08
N SER A 135 -15.88 17.40 -10.99
CA SER A 135 -15.41 18.13 -12.18
C SER A 135 -14.36 17.32 -12.97
N GLU A 136 -13.91 17.81 -14.13
CA GLU A 136 -12.81 17.21 -14.90
C GLU A 136 -11.54 17.00 -14.06
N ILE A 137 -11.21 17.92 -13.14
CA ILE A 137 -10.04 17.83 -12.26
C ILE A 137 -10.26 16.87 -11.07
N GLY A 138 -11.53 16.54 -10.76
CA GLY A 138 -11.85 15.45 -9.83
C GLY A 138 -11.45 14.07 -10.32
N SER A 139 -10.98 14.01 -11.56
CA SER A 139 -10.37 12.84 -12.17
C SER A 139 -8.85 12.82 -12.06
N GLU A 140 -8.19 13.45 -11.08
CA GLU A 140 -6.73 13.28 -10.87
C GLU A 140 -6.39 12.67 -9.50
N GLY A 141 -5.34 11.85 -9.42
CA GLY A 141 -4.79 11.34 -8.16
C GLY A 141 -5.43 10.10 -7.53
N ARG A 142 -6.77 10.01 -7.43
CA ARG A 142 -7.41 9.05 -6.49
C ARG A 142 -7.87 7.71 -7.07
N ASN A 143 -7.86 6.68 -6.23
CA ASN A 143 -8.39 5.33 -6.50
C ASN A 143 -9.81 5.18 -5.94
N PHE A 144 -10.83 5.08 -6.81
CA PHE A 144 -12.21 4.79 -6.40
C PHE A 144 -12.62 3.36 -6.77
N GLN A 145 -11.73 2.40 -6.52
CA GLN A 145 -11.90 1.00 -6.95
C GLN A 145 -13.09 0.30 -6.29
N PHE A 146 -13.55 0.80 -5.14
CA PHE A 146 -14.77 0.32 -4.48
C PHE A 146 -16.06 0.72 -5.23
N ALA A 147 -16.00 1.70 -6.13
CA ALA A 147 -17.09 2.07 -7.01
C ALA A 147 -16.93 1.37 -8.37
N HIS A 148 -18.03 0.91 -8.94
CA HIS A 148 -18.07 0.28 -10.27
C HIS A 148 -19.15 0.89 -11.18
N GLN A 149 -19.84 1.94 -10.71
CA GLN A 149 -20.85 2.67 -11.47
C GLN A 149 -20.29 4.05 -11.86
N LEU A 150 -20.02 4.26 -13.14
CA LEU A 150 -19.56 5.52 -13.71
C LEU A 150 -20.69 6.20 -14.47
N VAL A 151 -21.00 7.45 -14.13
CA VAL A 151 -21.92 8.29 -14.90
C VAL A 151 -21.13 9.41 -15.57
N MET A 152 -21.17 9.46 -16.91
CA MET A 152 -20.63 10.60 -17.65
C MET A 152 -21.77 11.56 -17.95
N PHE A 153 -21.97 12.56 -17.12
CA PHE A 153 -23.09 13.51 -17.26
C PHE A 153 -22.99 14.35 -18.54
N ASP A 154 -21.76 14.54 -19.00
CA ASP A 154 -21.37 15.06 -20.31
C ASP A 154 -20.22 14.22 -20.87
N LEU A 155 -19.89 14.47 -22.14
CA LEU A 155 -18.74 13.85 -22.81
C LEU A 155 -17.72 14.94 -23.19
N PRO A 156 -16.43 14.71 -22.95
CA PRO A 156 -15.36 15.64 -23.30
C PRO A 156 -15.21 15.78 -24.82
N ASP A 157 -14.57 16.88 -25.25
CA ASP A 157 -14.25 17.11 -26.66
C ASP A 157 -13.11 16.22 -27.17
N GLN A 158 -12.22 15.77 -26.29
CA GLN A 158 -11.06 14.94 -26.63
C GLN A 158 -11.29 13.48 -26.21
N ALA A 159 -10.99 12.56 -27.11
CA ALA A 159 -11.11 11.12 -26.88
C ALA A 159 -10.26 10.61 -25.71
N ASP A 160 -9.05 11.14 -25.52
CA ASP A 160 -8.14 10.69 -24.44
C ASP A 160 -8.75 10.85 -23.04
N LEU A 161 -9.58 11.89 -22.86
CA LEU A 161 -10.24 12.15 -21.59
C LEU A 161 -11.28 11.06 -21.24
N ILE A 162 -11.85 10.36 -22.23
CA ILE A 162 -12.76 9.23 -21.99
C ILE A 162 -12.03 8.11 -21.26
N GLU A 163 -10.86 7.71 -21.74
CA GLU A 163 -10.07 6.64 -21.11
C GLU A 163 -9.57 7.08 -19.72
N GLN A 164 -9.22 8.36 -19.54
CA GLN A 164 -8.84 8.89 -18.22
C GLN A 164 -10.00 8.88 -17.22
N ARG A 165 -11.22 9.18 -17.68
CA ARG A 165 -12.47 9.12 -16.88
C ARG A 165 -12.81 7.68 -16.50
N ILE A 166 -12.77 6.74 -17.45
CA ILE A 166 -13.03 5.31 -17.19
C ILE A 166 -11.94 4.72 -16.29
N GLY A 167 -10.69 5.10 -16.53
CA GLY A 167 -9.53 4.70 -15.75
C GLY A 167 -9.52 5.18 -14.30
N ARG A 168 -10.58 5.86 -13.81
CA ARG A 168 -10.79 6.12 -12.38
C ARG A 168 -11.40 4.92 -11.64
N LEU A 169 -12.22 4.12 -12.33
CA LEU A 169 -12.83 2.90 -11.78
C LEU A 169 -12.19 1.63 -12.36
N ASP A 170 -11.90 1.64 -13.67
CA ASP A 170 -11.20 0.54 -14.33
C ASP A 170 -9.70 0.66 -14.03
N ARG A 171 -9.27 0.00 -12.95
CA ARG A 171 -7.87 -0.11 -12.50
C ARG A 171 -7.61 -1.53 -11.97
N ILE A 172 -6.32 -1.89 -11.83
CA ILE A 172 -5.90 -3.12 -11.16
C ILE A 172 -6.48 -3.13 -9.74
N GLY A 173 -7.27 -4.16 -9.39
CA GLY A 173 -7.95 -4.28 -8.09
C GLY A 173 -9.46 -4.06 -8.14
N GLN A 174 -10.01 -3.61 -9.28
CA GLN A 174 -11.46 -3.62 -9.51
C GLN A 174 -11.96 -5.06 -9.64
N THR A 175 -12.98 -5.43 -8.87
CA THR A 175 -13.54 -6.80 -8.85
C THR A 175 -14.86 -6.91 -9.63
N GLU A 176 -15.54 -5.79 -9.86
CA GLU A 176 -16.84 -5.75 -10.52
C GLU A 176 -16.74 -5.18 -11.94
N PRO A 177 -17.61 -5.61 -12.88
CA PRO A 177 -17.74 -4.97 -14.18
C PRO A 177 -18.08 -3.47 -14.05
N VAL A 178 -17.30 -2.62 -14.73
CA VAL A 178 -17.54 -1.17 -14.72
C VAL A 178 -18.73 -0.84 -15.60
N SER A 179 -19.81 -0.37 -15.00
CA SER A 179 -21.02 0.08 -15.71
C SER A 179 -20.93 1.57 -16.01
N ILE A 180 -20.96 1.93 -17.29
CA ILE A 180 -20.80 3.29 -17.80
C ILE A 180 -22.15 3.81 -18.28
N HIS A 181 -22.74 4.72 -17.53
CA HIS A 181 -24.04 5.32 -17.80
C HIS A 181 -23.88 6.67 -18.49
N ILE A 182 -24.56 6.86 -19.62
CA ILE A 182 -24.44 8.08 -20.43
C ILE A 182 -25.86 8.58 -20.75
N PRO A 183 -26.27 9.74 -20.21
CA PRO A 183 -27.57 10.33 -20.55
C PRO A 183 -27.53 10.90 -21.95
N CYS A 184 -28.38 10.42 -22.85
CA CYS A 184 -28.47 10.82 -24.24
C CYS A 184 -29.81 11.54 -24.53
N PRO A 185 -29.91 12.86 -24.27
CA PRO A 185 -31.07 13.64 -24.69
C PRO A 185 -31.23 13.64 -26.22
N GLN A 186 -32.46 13.46 -26.69
CA GLN A 186 -32.78 13.52 -28.12
C GLN A 186 -32.33 14.85 -28.75
N ASN A 187 -31.82 14.78 -29.99
CA ASN A 187 -31.35 15.93 -30.77
C ASN A 187 -30.27 16.79 -30.09
N SER A 188 -29.52 16.21 -29.15
CA SER A 188 -28.41 16.90 -28.48
C SER A 188 -27.05 16.59 -29.12
N GLU A 189 -26.10 17.51 -28.96
CA GLU A 189 -24.71 17.27 -29.34
C GLU A 189 -24.12 16.07 -28.59
N LEU A 190 -24.46 15.92 -27.30
CA LEU A 190 -24.02 14.79 -26.47
C LEU A 190 -24.43 13.45 -27.09
N ALA A 191 -25.69 13.31 -27.53
CA ALA A 191 -26.16 12.08 -28.17
C ALA A 191 -25.41 11.77 -29.48
N ARG A 192 -25.13 12.78 -30.31
CA ARG A 192 -24.32 12.61 -31.54
C ARG A 192 -22.88 12.22 -31.21
N ARG A 193 -22.26 12.90 -30.24
CA ARG A 193 -20.90 12.65 -29.80
C ARG A 193 -20.76 11.24 -29.22
N PHE A 194 -21.72 10.83 -28.39
CA PHE A 194 -21.80 9.47 -27.86
C PHE A 194 -21.87 8.45 -29.00
N ALA A 195 -22.75 8.64 -29.99
CA ALA A 195 -22.86 7.74 -31.13
C ALA A 195 -21.53 7.61 -31.89
N TRP A 196 -20.83 8.72 -32.12
CA TRP A 196 -19.53 8.71 -32.79
C TRP A 196 -18.44 8.02 -31.95
N PHE A 197 -18.31 8.38 -30.67
CA PHE A 197 -17.31 7.80 -29.77
C PHE A 197 -17.55 6.31 -29.51
N HIS A 198 -18.81 5.87 -29.44
CA HIS A 198 -19.16 4.47 -29.19
C HIS A 198 -19.08 3.61 -30.45
N ARG A 199 -19.72 4.03 -31.55
CA ARG A 199 -19.83 3.20 -32.77
C ARG A 199 -18.66 3.43 -33.72
N GLY A 200 -18.15 4.65 -33.82
CA GLY A 200 -17.08 5.02 -34.74
C GLY A 200 -15.69 4.69 -34.20
N LEU A 201 -15.44 5.04 -32.94
CA LEU A 201 -14.10 5.00 -32.34
C LEU A 201 -13.91 3.88 -31.29
N ASP A 202 -14.99 3.27 -30.83
CA ASP A 202 -15.02 2.23 -29.79
C ASP A 202 -14.19 2.58 -28.54
N LEU A 203 -14.45 3.75 -27.96
CA LEU A 203 -13.67 4.28 -26.82
C LEU A 203 -14.14 3.76 -25.44
N PHE A 204 -15.27 3.08 -25.37
CA PHE A 204 -15.91 2.73 -24.10
C PHE A 204 -15.77 1.26 -23.71
N ARG A 205 -15.72 0.34 -24.68
CA ARG A 205 -15.77 -1.11 -24.41
C ARG A 205 -14.43 -1.66 -23.93
N ALA A 206 -13.34 -1.11 -24.45
CA ALA A 206 -11.98 -1.48 -24.10
C ALA A 206 -11.03 -0.30 -24.32
N PRO A 207 -9.84 -0.31 -23.68
CA PRO A 207 -8.79 0.65 -23.99
C PRO A 207 -8.41 0.58 -25.48
N ASN A 208 -8.65 1.66 -26.23
CA ASN A 208 -8.42 1.70 -27.67
C ASN A 208 -7.59 2.92 -28.11
N PRO A 209 -6.24 2.83 -28.10
CA PRO A 209 -5.38 3.95 -28.51
C PRO A 209 -5.55 4.32 -29.99
N ALA A 210 -5.94 3.36 -30.85
CA ALA A 210 -6.24 3.64 -32.25
C ALA A 210 -7.48 4.53 -32.40
N GLY A 211 -8.47 4.39 -31.52
CA GLY A 211 -9.65 5.24 -31.45
C GLY A 211 -9.31 6.70 -31.12
N ALA A 212 -8.39 6.92 -30.18
CA ALA A 212 -7.92 8.25 -29.82
C ALA A 212 -7.15 8.93 -30.98
N GLU A 213 -6.27 8.19 -31.65
CA GLU A 213 -5.55 8.70 -32.84
C GLU A 213 -6.53 9.01 -33.99
N ALA A 214 -7.50 8.13 -34.25
CA ALA A 214 -8.53 8.37 -35.26
C ALA A 214 -9.38 9.61 -34.95
N HIS A 215 -9.71 9.83 -33.67
CA HIS A 215 -10.38 11.04 -33.22
C HIS A 215 -9.56 12.29 -33.54
N GLN A 216 -8.26 12.30 -33.25
CA GLN A 216 -7.39 13.45 -33.51
C GLN A 216 -7.39 13.84 -35.00
N GLN A 217 -7.43 12.84 -35.89
CA GLN A 217 -7.46 13.05 -37.34
C GLN A 217 -8.84 13.54 -37.83
N LEU A 218 -9.94 13.01 -37.27
CA LEU A 218 -11.30 13.23 -37.79
C LEU A 218 -12.15 14.26 -37.02
N ARG A 219 -11.68 14.77 -35.86
CA ARG A 219 -12.44 15.72 -35.00
C ARG A 219 -13.00 16.95 -35.71
N HIS A 220 -12.31 17.44 -36.75
CA HIS A 220 -12.77 18.60 -37.52
C HIS A 220 -14.04 18.29 -38.33
N GLN A 221 -14.25 17.03 -38.73
CA GLN A 221 -15.41 16.60 -39.48
C GLN A 221 -16.66 16.46 -38.60
N PHE A 222 -16.50 16.22 -37.30
CA PHE A 222 -17.61 16.15 -36.35
C PHE A 222 -18.40 17.48 -36.30
N LEU A 223 -17.71 18.61 -36.35
CA LEU A 223 -18.34 19.94 -36.40
C LEU A 223 -19.22 20.15 -37.64
N LEU A 224 -18.90 19.45 -38.73
CA LEU A 224 -19.64 19.50 -39.99
C LEU A 224 -20.80 18.48 -40.03
N ALA A 225 -20.77 17.47 -39.15
CA ALA A 225 -21.73 16.38 -39.11
C ALA A 225 -22.99 16.76 -38.29
N THR A 226 -23.80 17.66 -38.84
CA THR A 226 -24.97 18.19 -38.13
C THR A 226 -26.20 17.29 -38.19
N ASP A 227 -26.33 16.49 -39.25
CA ASP A 227 -27.47 15.63 -39.58
C ASP A 227 -27.10 14.14 -39.49
N GLN A 228 -28.11 13.27 -39.43
CA GLN A 228 -27.88 11.83 -39.24
C GLN A 228 -27.07 11.20 -40.38
N ALA A 229 -27.27 11.64 -41.63
CA ALA A 229 -26.59 11.02 -42.77
C ALA A 229 -25.08 11.31 -42.77
N THR A 230 -24.69 12.55 -42.46
CA THR A 230 -23.27 12.92 -42.33
C THR A 230 -22.62 12.27 -41.10
N LEU A 231 -23.36 12.13 -39.99
CA LEU A 231 -22.90 11.41 -38.81
C LEU A 231 -22.62 9.92 -39.09
N GLU A 232 -23.53 9.23 -39.79
CA GLU A 232 -23.32 7.82 -40.17
C GLU A 232 -22.11 7.65 -41.11
N LYS A 233 -21.89 8.60 -42.02
CA LYS A 233 -20.70 8.62 -42.88
C LYS A 233 -19.42 8.76 -42.04
N LEU A 234 -19.38 9.72 -41.12
CA LEU A 234 -18.25 9.92 -40.20
C LEU A 234 -17.97 8.67 -39.35
N ILE A 235 -19.01 8.01 -38.85
CA ILE A 235 -18.89 6.75 -38.10
C ILE A 235 -18.22 5.68 -38.96
N SER A 236 -18.66 5.50 -40.21
CA SER A 236 -18.09 4.50 -41.12
C SER A 236 -16.63 4.78 -41.46
N GLU A 237 -16.29 6.04 -41.77
CA GLU A 237 -14.90 6.46 -42.04
C GLU A 237 -14.01 6.24 -40.81
N SER A 238 -14.53 6.53 -39.61
CA SER A 238 -13.81 6.32 -38.35
C SER A 238 -13.51 4.84 -38.12
N GLN A 239 -14.48 3.94 -38.34
CA GLN A 239 -14.29 2.49 -38.16
C GLN A 239 -13.19 1.94 -39.07
N GLN A 240 -13.13 2.39 -40.32
CA GLN A 240 -12.09 1.99 -41.27
C GLN A 240 -10.71 2.46 -40.80
N LEU A 241 -10.60 3.71 -40.37
CA LEU A 241 -9.34 4.28 -39.86
C LEU A 241 -8.86 3.56 -38.59
N VAL A 242 -9.76 3.32 -37.64
CA VAL A 242 -9.46 2.58 -36.40
C VAL A 242 -8.92 1.18 -36.73
N THR A 243 -9.58 0.44 -37.62
CA THR A 243 -9.15 -0.90 -38.03
C THR A 243 -7.74 -0.90 -38.64
N ALA A 244 -7.45 0.08 -39.50
CA ALA A 244 -6.14 0.24 -40.11
C ALA A 244 -5.04 0.57 -39.08
N LEU A 245 -5.33 1.49 -38.16
CA LEU A 245 -4.41 1.89 -37.09
C LEU A 245 -4.16 0.75 -36.09
N GLN A 246 -5.18 -0.02 -35.72
CA GLN A 246 -5.04 -1.21 -34.87
C GLN A 246 -4.11 -2.24 -35.50
N THR A 247 -4.27 -2.51 -36.80
CA THR A 247 -3.40 -3.43 -37.53
C THR A 247 -1.94 -2.96 -37.51
N LYS A 248 -1.70 -1.65 -37.71
CA LYS A 248 -0.35 -1.07 -37.64
C LYS A 248 0.27 -1.17 -36.25
N LEU A 249 -0.51 -0.94 -35.20
CA LEU A 249 -0.05 -1.08 -33.82
C LEU A 249 0.31 -2.52 -33.49
N GLU A 250 -0.47 -3.48 -34.00
CA GLU A 250 -0.24 -4.91 -33.78
C GLU A 250 1.02 -5.42 -34.50
N GLN A 251 1.30 -4.91 -35.70
CA GLN A 251 2.52 -5.23 -36.45
C GLN A 251 3.79 -4.60 -35.83
N GLY A 252 3.65 -3.48 -35.13
CA GLY A 252 4.74 -2.84 -34.41
C GLY A 252 5.02 -3.43 -33.02
N ARG A 253 4.41 -4.57 -32.69
CA ARG A 253 4.56 -5.20 -31.37
C ARG A 253 5.90 -5.86 -31.20
N ASP A 254 6.46 -5.65 -30.02
CA ASP A 254 7.63 -6.33 -29.53
C ASP A 254 7.21 -7.31 -28.43
N LEU A 255 6.90 -8.54 -28.85
CA LEU A 255 6.42 -9.59 -27.95
C LEU A 255 7.49 -9.98 -26.93
N LEU A 256 8.78 -9.95 -27.29
CA LEU A 256 9.86 -10.32 -26.38
C LEU A 256 10.00 -9.29 -25.26
N LEU A 257 9.89 -7.99 -25.59
CA LEU A 257 9.87 -6.94 -24.57
C LEU A 257 8.68 -7.08 -23.63
N GLU A 258 7.49 -7.39 -24.17
CA GLU A 258 6.27 -7.60 -23.38
C GLU A 258 6.42 -8.79 -22.41
N PHE A 259 6.96 -9.93 -22.86
CA PHE A 259 7.22 -11.09 -21.99
C PHE A 259 8.33 -10.85 -20.97
N ALA A 260 9.38 -10.11 -21.32
CA ALA A 260 10.40 -9.70 -20.35
C ALA A 260 9.83 -8.79 -19.25
N SER A 261 8.80 -8.01 -19.58
CA SER A 261 8.31 -6.93 -18.72
C SER A 261 7.35 -7.39 -17.63
N PHE A 262 6.70 -8.54 -17.82
CA PHE A 262 5.76 -9.08 -16.84
C PHE A 262 5.70 -10.61 -16.92
N ASP A 263 6.08 -11.26 -15.82
CA ASP A 263 5.88 -12.67 -15.58
C ASP A 263 4.74 -12.85 -14.58
N ALA A 264 3.62 -13.40 -15.05
CA ALA A 264 2.43 -13.61 -14.24
C ALA A 264 2.65 -14.65 -13.14
N LEU A 265 3.42 -15.71 -13.38
CA LEU A 265 3.62 -16.80 -12.42
C LEU A 265 4.47 -16.32 -11.24
N ASP A 266 5.56 -15.62 -11.54
CA ASP A 266 6.40 -15.04 -10.50
C ASP A 266 5.68 -13.90 -9.78
N GLY A 267 4.94 -13.07 -10.50
CA GLY A 267 4.10 -12.02 -9.91
C GLY A 267 3.07 -12.57 -8.93
N ASP A 268 2.35 -13.62 -9.30
CA ASP A 268 1.36 -14.28 -8.43
C ASP A 268 2.03 -14.91 -7.21
N ARG A 269 3.17 -15.58 -7.39
CA ARG A 269 3.94 -16.19 -6.29
C ARG A 269 4.38 -15.15 -5.26
N ILE A 270 4.94 -14.02 -5.72
CA ILE A 270 5.36 -12.92 -4.84
C ILE A 270 4.15 -12.31 -4.14
N THR A 271 3.05 -12.09 -4.87
CA THR A 271 1.82 -11.50 -4.32
C THR A 271 1.22 -12.39 -3.22
N GLN A 272 1.20 -13.72 -3.43
CA GLN A 272 0.74 -14.68 -2.42
C GLN A 272 1.66 -14.69 -1.19
N ALA A 273 2.98 -14.63 -1.39
CA ALA A 273 3.93 -14.55 -0.28
C ALA A 273 3.73 -13.27 0.55
N LEU A 274 3.51 -12.12 -0.10
CA LEU A 274 3.24 -10.84 0.57
C LEU A 274 1.91 -10.89 1.34
N ALA A 275 0.85 -11.43 0.74
CA ALA A 275 -0.44 -11.58 1.41
C ALA A 275 -0.34 -12.49 2.66
N GLY A 276 0.48 -13.54 2.61
CA GLY A 276 0.75 -14.42 3.75
C GLY A 276 1.64 -13.77 4.84
N ALA A 277 2.50 -12.82 4.47
CA ALA A 277 3.42 -12.14 5.38
C ALA A 277 2.80 -10.93 6.11
N GLU A 278 1.59 -10.50 5.75
CA GLU A 278 0.87 -9.43 6.44
C GLU A 278 0.38 -9.87 7.83
N GLU A 279 1.28 -9.88 8.82
CA GLU A 279 0.95 -10.17 10.22
C GLU A 279 0.27 -8.98 10.93
N ARG A 280 -0.91 -8.59 10.44
CA ARG A 280 -1.65 -7.40 10.93
C ARG A 280 -1.91 -7.43 12.44
N LYS A 281 -2.15 -8.62 13.00
CA LYS A 281 -2.41 -8.78 14.44
C LYS A 281 -1.17 -8.52 15.28
N ALA A 282 0.00 -8.99 14.85
CA ALA A 282 1.26 -8.75 15.55
C ALA A 282 1.62 -7.27 15.55
N LEU A 283 1.49 -6.62 14.39
CA LEU A 283 1.71 -5.18 14.27
C LEU A 283 0.72 -4.36 15.11
N SER A 284 -0.57 -4.71 15.08
CA SER A 284 -1.60 -4.03 15.89
C SER A 284 -1.30 -4.12 17.39
N ASN A 285 -0.94 -5.31 17.88
CA ASN A 285 -0.58 -5.51 19.28
C ASN A 285 0.67 -4.68 19.66
N TYR A 286 1.72 -4.74 18.84
CA TYR A 286 2.94 -3.97 19.06
C TYR A 286 2.67 -2.47 19.08
N LEU A 287 1.90 -1.94 18.12
CA LEU A 287 1.55 -0.51 18.08
C LEU A 287 0.76 -0.09 19.31
N SER A 288 -0.23 -0.87 19.74
CA SER A 288 -1.01 -0.58 20.94
C SER A 288 -0.13 -0.48 22.19
N GLU A 289 0.77 -1.44 22.39
CA GLU A 289 1.70 -1.46 23.52
C GLU A 289 2.72 -0.32 23.43
N SER A 290 3.31 -0.11 22.24
CA SER A 290 4.29 0.94 21.98
C SER A 290 3.69 2.33 22.22
N PHE A 291 2.54 2.62 21.63
CA PHE A 291 1.83 3.89 21.80
C PHE A 291 1.49 4.15 23.27
N SER A 292 0.94 3.16 23.97
CA SER A 292 0.64 3.25 25.40
C SER A 292 1.89 3.53 26.24
N PHE A 293 3.00 2.84 25.96
CA PHE A 293 4.28 3.04 26.64
C PHE A 293 4.81 4.47 26.50
N PHE A 294 4.68 5.05 25.30
CA PHE A 294 5.06 6.44 25.04
C PHE A 294 3.97 7.46 25.41
N GLY A 295 2.89 7.05 26.08
CA GLY A 295 1.83 7.93 26.59
C GLY A 295 0.87 8.45 25.52
N LEU A 296 0.77 7.78 24.38
CA LEU A 296 -0.19 8.08 23.32
C LEU A 296 -1.50 7.33 23.56
N GLU A 297 -2.60 7.96 23.21
CA GLU A 297 -3.94 7.39 23.28
C GLU A 297 -4.43 6.98 21.89
N LEU A 298 -5.10 5.83 21.84
CA LEU A 298 -5.76 5.32 20.65
C LEU A 298 -7.27 5.56 20.74
N GLU A 299 -7.81 6.28 19.76
CA GLU A 299 -9.24 6.53 19.60
C GLU A 299 -9.74 5.81 18.33
N PRO A 300 -10.68 4.85 18.44
CA PRO A 300 -11.25 4.19 17.26
C PRO A 300 -12.21 5.14 16.54
N LEU A 301 -11.88 5.50 15.29
CA LEU A 301 -12.76 6.30 14.43
C LEU A 301 -13.77 5.42 13.67
N SER A 302 -13.35 4.20 13.29
CA SER A 302 -14.21 3.20 12.65
C SER A 302 -13.67 1.79 12.91
N SER A 303 -14.26 0.77 12.27
CA SER A 303 -13.83 -0.63 12.40
C SER A 303 -12.39 -0.89 11.93
N GLN A 304 -11.86 -0.09 11.00
CA GLN A 304 -10.52 -0.28 10.39
C GLN A 304 -9.62 0.95 10.52
N VAL A 305 -10.08 2.02 11.20
CA VAL A 305 -9.36 3.29 11.31
C VAL A 305 -9.21 3.69 12.76
N GLN A 306 -7.98 4.00 13.17
CA GLN A 306 -7.65 4.48 14.50
C GLN A 306 -6.96 5.84 14.42
N LEU A 307 -7.21 6.68 15.41
CA LEU A 307 -6.53 7.95 15.62
C LEU A 307 -5.56 7.76 16.79
N VAL A 308 -4.28 8.00 16.56
CA VAL A 308 -3.28 8.09 17.63
C VAL A 308 -3.00 9.55 17.95
N LYS A 309 -3.11 9.94 19.22
CA LYS A 309 -2.83 11.30 19.67
C LYS A 309 -2.15 11.32 21.04
N PRO A 310 -1.38 12.37 21.36
CA PRO A 310 -0.81 12.52 22.70
C PRO A 310 -1.91 12.61 23.78
N THR A 311 -1.72 11.93 24.91
CA THR A 311 -2.62 12.09 26.06
C THR A 311 -2.54 13.52 26.62
N ALA A 312 -3.62 13.96 27.27
CA ALA A 312 -3.66 15.26 27.96
C ALA A 312 -2.53 15.45 29.01
N LEU A 313 -2.02 14.35 29.58
CA LEU A 313 -0.89 14.36 30.53
C LEU A 313 0.44 14.69 29.85
N LEU A 314 0.66 14.26 28.61
CA LEU A 314 1.82 14.68 27.79
C LEU A 314 1.68 16.15 27.35
N GLN A 315 0.48 16.56 26.96
CA GLN A 315 0.19 17.93 26.50
C GLN A 315 0.39 18.99 27.59
N THR A 316 0.15 18.64 28.86
CA THR A 316 0.24 19.57 30.00
C THR A 316 1.63 19.71 30.63
N ARG A 317 2.67 18.98 30.16
CA ARG A 317 4.06 18.99 30.69
C ARG A 317 4.18 18.81 32.23
N SER A 318 3.10 18.44 32.93
CA SER A 318 2.95 18.76 34.36
C SER A 318 3.34 17.64 35.32
N THR A 319 3.48 16.39 34.87
CA THR A 319 3.80 15.27 35.78
C THR A 319 4.73 14.22 35.19
N VAL A 320 5.71 14.66 34.42
CA VAL A 320 6.82 13.79 34.01
C VAL A 320 8.04 14.30 34.78
N SER A 321 8.61 13.44 35.63
CA SER A 321 9.82 13.73 36.40
C SER A 321 10.90 14.36 35.50
N ALA A 322 11.79 15.18 36.09
CA ALA A 322 12.86 15.86 35.35
C ALA A 322 13.74 14.90 34.51
N GLU A 323 13.71 13.60 34.81
CA GLU A 323 14.41 12.51 34.11
C GLU A 323 13.73 12.08 32.79
N SER A 324 12.44 12.34 32.60
CA SER A 324 11.64 11.82 31.47
C SER A 324 11.12 12.91 30.51
N GLN A 325 11.52 14.17 30.73
CA GLN A 325 11.12 15.33 29.89
C GLN A 325 11.64 15.29 28.44
N GLY A 326 12.62 14.45 28.13
CA GLY A 326 13.18 14.30 26.76
C GLY A 326 13.03 12.90 26.12
N HIS A 327 12.66 11.89 26.91
CA HIS A 327 12.71 10.48 26.48
C HIS A 327 11.37 9.95 25.94
N LEU A 328 10.24 10.58 26.31
CA LEU A 328 8.88 10.11 25.99
C LEU A 328 8.26 10.73 24.73
N GLN A 329 9.01 11.50 23.93
CA GLN A 329 8.49 11.95 22.65
C GLN A 329 8.53 10.79 21.65
N TYR A 330 7.34 10.24 21.36
CA TYR A 330 7.15 9.41 20.18
C TYR A 330 7.57 10.22 18.95
N PRO A 331 8.22 9.59 17.96
CA PRO A 331 8.66 10.32 16.78
C PRO A 331 7.50 10.96 16.02
N GLU A 332 7.58 12.28 15.80
CA GLU A 332 6.83 13.03 14.78
C GLU A 332 5.28 12.95 14.79
N ILE A 333 4.63 12.72 15.95
CA ILE A 333 3.16 12.82 16.05
C ILE A 333 2.76 14.27 16.38
N ALA A 334 1.96 14.89 15.50
CA ALA A 334 1.39 16.21 15.71
C ALA A 334 0.43 16.23 16.93
N GLU A 335 0.17 17.41 17.50
CA GLU A 335 -0.75 17.55 18.64
C GLU A 335 -2.18 17.08 18.32
N ASP A 336 -2.62 17.28 17.08
CA ASP A 336 -3.92 16.84 16.57
C ASP A 336 -4.00 15.32 16.32
N GLY A 337 -2.88 14.62 16.43
CA GLY A 337 -2.77 13.19 16.19
C GLY A 337 -2.67 12.80 14.71
N ILE A 338 -2.54 11.50 14.46
CA ILE A 338 -2.45 10.90 13.13
C ILE A 338 -3.50 9.80 13.02
N ALA A 339 -4.34 9.88 11.99
CA ALA A 339 -5.25 8.80 11.65
C ALA A 339 -4.53 7.76 10.79
N TYR A 340 -4.66 6.49 11.15
CA TYR A 340 -4.01 5.39 10.45
C TYR A 340 -4.92 4.17 10.28
N THR A 341 -4.52 3.31 9.35
CA THR A 341 -5.12 2.00 9.14
C THR A 341 -4.02 0.95 8.91
N LEU A 342 -4.31 -0.29 9.28
CA LEU A 342 -3.48 -1.47 8.98
C LEU A 342 -4.04 -2.27 7.80
N ASP A 343 -5.17 -1.84 7.24
CA ASP A 343 -5.82 -2.50 6.12
C ASP A 343 -5.50 -1.78 4.80
N ARG A 344 -4.90 -2.51 3.85
CA ARG A 344 -4.49 -1.96 2.56
C ARG A 344 -5.68 -1.43 1.74
N ALA A 345 -6.81 -2.13 1.75
CA ALA A 345 -7.97 -1.71 0.97
C ALA A 345 -8.53 -0.37 1.47
N THR A 346 -8.57 -0.20 2.80
CA THR A 346 -8.95 1.05 3.45
C THR A 346 -7.98 2.18 3.12
N ALA A 347 -6.67 1.93 3.16
CA ALA A 347 -5.65 2.92 2.79
C ALA A 347 -5.74 3.35 1.32
N LEU A 348 -6.03 2.42 0.40
CA LEU A 348 -6.20 2.74 -1.03
C LEU A 348 -7.45 3.61 -1.28
N ALA A 349 -8.50 3.44 -0.48
CA ALA A 349 -9.71 4.23 -0.58
C ALA A 349 -9.60 5.60 0.10
N ARG A 350 -8.70 5.74 1.09
CA ARG A 350 -8.51 6.94 1.91
C ARG A 350 -7.05 7.37 1.99
N GLU A 351 -6.66 8.27 1.09
CA GLU A 351 -5.30 8.84 1.04
C GLU A 351 -4.93 9.69 2.26
N ASP A 352 -5.93 10.16 3.02
CA ASP A 352 -5.72 10.95 4.24
C ASP A 352 -5.23 10.11 5.43
N LEU A 353 -5.31 8.78 5.33
CA LEU A 353 -4.87 7.86 6.36
C LEU A 353 -3.42 7.42 6.12
N GLN A 354 -2.65 7.31 7.20
CA GLN A 354 -1.36 6.64 7.15
C GLN A 354 -1.55 5.12 7.12
N PHE A 355 -0.96 4.44 6.13
CA PHE A 355 -0.93 2.99 6.07
C PHE A 355 0.29 2.47 6.84
N LEU A 356 0.08 2.03 8.08
CA LEU A 356 1.18 1.54 8.91
C LEU A 356 1.50 0.08 8.57
N THR A 357 2.77 -0.16 8.25
CA THR A 357 3.39 -1.46 8.10
C THR A 357 4.63 -1.52 8.99
N TRP A 358 5.27 -2.68 9.12
CA TRP A 358 6.57 -2.79 9.78
C TRP A 358 7.65 -1.89 9.17
N GLU A 359 7.52 -1.58 7.87
CA GLU A 359 8.47 -0.73 7.13
C GLU A 359 8.14 0.77 7.23
N HIS A 360 7.00 1.12 7.81
CA HIS A 360 6.58 2.52 7.89
C HIS A 360 7.56 3.32 8.75
N PRO A 361 7.98 4.54 8.34
CA PRO A 361 8.96 5.34 9.07
C PRO A 361 8.64 5.52 10.55
N LEU A 362 7.38 5.81 10.91
CA LEU A 362 6.97 5.91 12.32
C LEU A 362 7.21 4.62 13.11
N VAL A 363 6.97 3.46 12.52
CA VAL A 363 7.14 2.16 13.18
C VAL A 363 8.62 1.85 13.34
N ASN A 364 9.42 2.07 12.29
CA ASN A 364 10.87 1.92 12.35
C ASN A 364 11.50 2.86 13.39
N GLN A 365 11.08 4.12 13.44
CA GLN A 365 11.59 5.07 14.43
C GLN A 365 11.20 4.68 15.87
N ALA A 366 10.00 4.12 16.07
CA ALA A 366 9.59 3.59 17.36
C ALA A 366 10.41 2.36 17.77
N LEU A 367 10.65 1.43 16.83
CA LEU A 367 11.54 0.28 17.03
C LEU A 367 12.96 0.73 17.37
N ASP A 368 13.53 1.65 16.58
CA ASP A 368 14.86 2.21 16.80
C ASP A 368 14.97 2.89 18.16
N ARG A 369 13.93 3.58 18.60
CA ARG A 369 13.90 4.17 19.95
C ARG A 369 13.97 3.10 21.02
N VAL A 370 13.16 2.05 20.93
CA VAL A 370 13.19 0.93 21.89
C VAL A 370 14.56 0.24 21.89
N LEU A 371 15.19 0.07 20.73
CA LEU A 371 16.49 -0.60 20.58
C LEU A 371 17.70 0.27 21.01
N SER A 372 17.52 1.58 21.13
CA SER A 372 18.58 2.53 21.48
C SER A 372 18.47 3.07 22.91
N ASP A 373 17.27 3.07 23.49
CA ASP A 373 17.06 3.49 24.88
C ASP A 373 17.59 2.42 25.87
N GLN A 374 17.84 2.85 27.10
CA GLN A 374 18.29 1.97 28.19
C GLN A 374 17.11 1.49 29.06
N ILE A 375 15.93 2.07 28.86
CA ILE A 375 14.72 1.72 29.59
C ILE A 375 14.29 0.31 29.19
N GLY A 376 14.20 -0.59 30.17
CA GLY A 376 13.86 -2.01 29.96
C GLY A 376 15.07 -2.95 29.97
N ASN A 377 16.30 -2.43 29.93
CA ASN A 377 17.52 -3.26 29.89
C ASN A 377 17.81 -3.97 31.22
N ALA A 378 17.23 -3.52 32.33
CA ALA A 378 17.38 -4.17 33.63
C ALA A 378 16.06 -4.16 34.39
N CYS A 379 15.57 -5.35 34.78
CA CYS A 379 14.39 -5.45 35.62
C CYS A 379 14.45 -6.63 36.60
N VAL A 380 13.55 -6.61 37.58
CA VAL A 380 13.42 -7.66 38.60
C VAL A 380 11.97 -8.11 38.62
N SER A 381 11.75 -9.41 38.58
CA SER A 381 10.42 -10.01 38.59
C SER A 381 10.29 -11.06 39.69
N LEU A 382 9.16 -11.03 40.39
CA LEU A 382 8.76 -12.07 41.32
C LEU A 382 7.72 -12.95 40.63
N ILE A 383 7.97 -14.25 40.46
CA ILE A 383 7.08 -15.15 39.74
C ILE A 383 6.61 -16.30 40.61
N LYS A 384 5.42 -16.85 40.34
CA LYS A 384 4.95 -18.07 40.99
C LYS A 384 4.91 -19.21 39.99
N ARG A 385 5.80 -20.19 40.13
CA ARG A 385 5.78 -21.42 39.31
C ARG A 385 5.86 -22.67 40.17
N PRO A 386 4.83 -23.55 40.15
CA PRO A 386 4.80 -24.77 40.96
C PRO A 386 5.98 -25.73 40.71
N ALA A 387 6.55 -25.69 39.52
CA ALA A 387 7.67 -26.54 39.11
C ALA A 387 9.03 -26.09 39.67
N LEU A 388 9.13 -24.91 40.29
CA LEU A 388 10.37 -24.39 40.87
C LEU A 388 10.23 -24.20 42.38
N PRO A 389 11.25 -24.56 43.18
CA PRO A 389 11.26 -24.27 44.61
C PRO A 389 11.16 -22.76 44.88
N ALA A 390 10.49 -22.37 45.96
CA ALA A 390 10.45 -20.98 46.41
C ALA A 390 11.86 -20.48 46.78
N GLY A 391 12.16 -19.22 46.44
CA GLY A 391 13.47 -18.60 46.66
C GLY A 391 14.55 -18.96 45.63
N THR A 392 14.17 -19.63 44.53
CA THR A 392 15.09 -19.89 43.42
C THR A 392 15.37 -18.59 42.67
N LEU A 393 16.64 -18.28 42.48
CA LEU A 393 17.12 -17.15 41.69
C LEU A 393 17.40 -17.61 40.26
N LEU A 394 16.76 -17.01 39.27
CA LEU A 394 17.10 -17.18 37.87
C LEU A 394 17.53 -15.83 37.28
N VAL A 395 18.40 -15.89 36.27
CA VAL A 395 18.82 -14.70 35.51
C VAL A 395 18.48 -14.95 34.05
N GLU A 396 17.61 -14.11 33.51
CA GLU A 396 17.31 -14.07 32.11
C GLU A 396 18.15 -12.99 31.43
N CYS A 397 18.82 -13.35 30.35
CA CYS A 397 19.68 -12.49 29.57
C CYS A 397 19.19 -12.45 28.13
N LEU A 398 19.19 -11.26 27.54
CA LEU A 398 18.99 -11.06 26.12
C LEU A 398 20.30 -10.55 25.54
N TYR A 399 20.92 -11.33 24.67
CA TYR A 399 22.08 -10.91 23.89
C TYR A 399 21.62 -10.49 22.50
N ARG A 400 22.13 -9.37 22.00
CA ARG A 400 21.96 -8.93 20.62
C ARG A 400 23.22 -9.22 19.83
N LEU A 401 23.06 -9.71 18.61
CA LEU A 401 24.16 -9.89 17.67
C LEU A 401 24.44 -8.56 16.98
N ASP A 402 25.51 -7.87 17.37
CA ASP A 402 25.88 -6.60 16.74
C ASP A 402 26.73 -6.89 15.49
N CYS A 403 26.23 -6.47 14.33
CA CYS A 403 26.93 -6.52 13.05
C CYS A 403 27.10 -5.10 12.50
N ALA A 404 28.29 -4.53 12.65
CA ALA A 404 28.60 -3.17 12.20
C ALA A 404 28.93 -3.14 10.69
N ALA A 405 27.95 -3.50 9.85
CA ALA A 405 28.09 -3.56 8.40
C ALA A 405 27.33 -2.42 7.70
N PRO A 406 27.81 -1.95 6.54
CA PRO A 406 27.05 -1.05 5.69
C PRO A 406 25.69 -1.66 5.28
N PRO A 407 24.59 -0.88 5.27
CA PRO A 407 23.27 -1.36 4.87
C PRO A 407 23.24 -2.01 3.48
N SER A 408 24.11 -1.57 2.57
CA SER A 408 24.21 -2.07 1.19
C SER A 408 24.61 -3.55 1.05
N LEU A 409 25.02 -4.20 2.14
CA LEU A 409 25.38 -5.63 2.16
C LEU A 409 24.22 -6.54 2.60
N ASP A 410 23.12 -5.97 3.13
CA ASP A 410 21.91 -6.69 3.55
C ASP A 410 22.16 -7.88 4.50
N LEU A 411 23.24 -7.85 5.29
CA LEU A 411 23.66 -8.98 6.13
C LEU A 411 22.62 -9.36 7.20
N GLN A 412 21.80 -8.40 7.62
CA GLN A 412 20.72 -8.62 8.59
C GLN A 412 19.70 -9.65 8.11
N GLN A 413 19.45 -9.76 6.79
CA GLN A 413 18.52 -10.76 6.23
C GLN A 413 19.00 -12.20 6.42
N HIS A 414 20.29 -12.39 6.67
CA HIS A 414 20.92 -13.70 6.85
C HIS A 414 21.11 -14.07 8.32
N LEU A 415 20.93 -13.12 9.23
CA LEU A 415 20.94 -13.33 10.68
C LEU A 415 19.50 -13.52 11.16
N GLU A 416 18.96 -14.73 10.95
CA GLU A 416 17.56 -15.08 11.25
C GLU A 416 17.12 -14.80 12.69
N GLN A 417 18.07 -14.86 13.65
CA GLN A 417 17.84 -14.58 15.07
C GLN A 417 18.83 -13.52 15.56
N PRO A 418 18.47 -12.22 15.48
CA PRO A 418 19.35 -11.15 15.97
C PRO A 418 19.46 -11.12 17.49
N PHE A 419 18.54 -11.78 18.21
CA PHE A 419 18.53 -11.89 19.66
C PHE A 419 18.68 -13.33 20.12
N LEU A 420 19.57 -13.55 21.09
CA LEU A 420 19.77 -14.81 21.79
C LEU A 420 19.30 -14.64 23.23
N ARG A 421 18.27 -15.39 23.61
CA ARG A 421 17.70 -15.38 24.96
C ARG A 421 18.27 -16.55 25.75
N PHE A 422 18.67 -16.29 26.99
CA PHE A 422 19.12 -17.31 27.94
C PHE A 422 18.41 -17.17 29.28
N ILE A 423 18.00 -18.27 29.90
CA ILE A 423 17.49 -18.31 31.29
C ILE A 423 18.38 -19.25 32.09
N ILE A 424 19.20 -18.67 32.96
CA ILE A 424 20.21 -19.38 33.73
C ILE A 424 19.73 -19.60 35.16
N ALA A 425 19.96 -20.80 35.69
CA ALA A 425 19.69 -21.16 37.08
C ALA A 425 20.98 -21.13 37.93
N PRO A 426 20.91 -21.28 39.27
CA PRO A 426 22.09 -21.41 40.11
C PRO A 426 22.94 -22.62 39.71
N GLY A 427 24.17 -22.36 39.26
CA GLY A 427 25.06 -23.36 38.64
C GLY A 427 25.13 -23.23 37.10
N PRO A 428 25.96 -24.01 36.40
CA PRO A 428 26.07 -23.95 34.95
C PRO A 428 24.92 -24.70 34.27
N LEU A 429 23.68 -24.23 34.46
CA LEU A 429 22.46 -24.85 33.94
C LEU A 429 21.61 -23.86 33.13
N ASP A 430 21.46 -24.17 31.84
CA ASP A 430 20.55 -23.47 30.93
C ASP A 430 19.13 -24.07 31.01
N LEU A 431 18.17 -23.23 31.38
CA LEU A 431 16.75 -23.58 31.44
C LEU A 431 15.94 -23.01 30.28
N THR A 432 16.55 -22.27 29.34
CA THR A 432 15.86 -21.61 28.22
C THR A 432 14.84 -22.50 27.50
N PRO A 433 15.15 -23.76 27.14
CA PRO A 433 14.21 -24.62 26.41
C PRO A 433 12.94 -25.00 27.21
N ARG A 434 12.92 -24.76 28.52
CA ARG A 434 11.78 -25.04 29.40
C ARG A 434 10.83 -23.85 29.56
N PHE A 435 11.19 -22.70 28.97
CA PHE A 435 10.43 -21.47 29.07
C PHE A 435 10.18 -20.90 27.68
N ASP A 436 8.91 -20.87 27.29
CA ASP A 436 8.50 -20.11 26.13
C ASP A 436 8.73 -18.60 26.37
N PHE A 437 8.83 -17.83 25.28
CA PHE A 437 8.74 -16.37 25.36
C PHE A 437 7.28 -15.98 25.56
N ASP A 438 6.83 -16.16 26.79
CA ASP A 438 5.60 -15.59 27.28
C ASP A 438 5.99 -14.31 28.03
N PRO A 439 5.50 -13.12 27.64
CA PRO A 439 5.73 -11.90 28.41
C PRO A 439 5.19 -12.15 29.81
N LEU A 440 6.07 -12.42 30.78
CA LEU A 440 5.76 -12.78 32.16
C LEU A 440 4.61 -11.95 32.78
N LEU A 441 3.38 -12.37 32.50
CA LEU A 441 2.13 -11.85 33.05
C LEU A 441 1.86 -12.39 34.46
N ASP A 442 2.67 -13.38 34.89
CA ASP A 442 2.67 -13.94 36.25
C ASP A 442 3.57 -13.19 37.22
N ALA A 443 4.08 -12.02 36.84
CA ALA A 443 4.86 -11.17 37.73
C ALA A 443 3.97 -10.67 38.88
N LEU A 444 4.26 -11.13 40.09
CA LEU A 444 3.57 -10.71 41.30
C LEU A 444 4.00 -9.29 41.69
N PRO A 445 3.07 -8.44 42.18
CA PRO A 445 3.42 -7.13 42.68
C PRO A 445 4.35 -7.25 43.89
N ALA A 446 5.52 -6.61 43.81
CA ALA A 446 6.54 -6.66 44.86
C ALA A 446 7.10 -5.25 45.14
N LYS A 447 7.45 -4.99 46.40
CA LYS A 447 8.10 -3.73 46.79
C LYS A 447 9.57 -3.73 46.33
N PRO A 448 10.10 -2.61 45.81
CA PRO A 448 11.45 -2.57 45.26
C PRO A 448 12.56 -2.72 46.31
N GLU A 449 12.37 -2.16 47.51
CA GLU A 449 13.37 -2.17 48.59
C GLU A 449 13.87 -3.57 49.02
N PRO A 450 13.00 -4.56 49.33
CA PRO A 450 13.45 -5.90 49.72
C PRO A 450 14.13 -6.64 48.57
N LEU A 451 13.67 -6.45 47.33
CA LEU A 451 14.26 -7.07 46.15
C LEU A 451 15.69 -6.54 45.89
N ALA A 452 15.89 -5.23 46.00
CA ALA A 452 17.20 -4.61 45.84
C ALA A 452 18.22 -5.14 46.86
N LYS A 453 17.81 -5.34 48.12
CA LYS A 453 18.68 -5.94 49.15
C LYS A 453 19.05 -7.39 48.81
N LEU A 454 18.09 -8.18 48.35
CA LEU A 454 18.31 -9.59 47.99
C LEU A 454 19.30 -9.71 46.82
N ILE A 455 19.16 -8.86 45.80
CA ILE A 455 20.10 -8.77 44.67
C ILE A 455 21.50 -8.40 45.15
N GLY A 456 21.61 -7.42 46.05
CA GLY A 456 22.89 -7.03 46.64
C GLY A 456 23.60 -8.19 47.35
N LEU A 457 22.84 -9.05 48.06
CA LEU A 457 23.37 -10.23 48.75
C LEU A 457 23.80 -11.35 47.79
N GLN A 458 23.13 -11.49 46.65
CA GLN A 458 23.39 -12.56 45.66
C GLN A 458 24.23 -12.08 44.46
N ARG A 459 24.86 -10.92 44.54
CA ARG A 459 25.62 -10.30 43.44
C ARG A 459 26.67 -11.23 42.83
N SER A 460 27.50 -11.88 43.64
CA SER A 460 28.55 -12.78 43.15
C SER A 460 27.99 -13.98 42.38
N GLN A 461 26.82 -14.46 42.78
CA GLN A 461 26.13 -15.55 42.12
C GLN A 461 25.56 -15.11 40.77
N ILE A 462 24.95 -13.92 40.71
CA ILE A 462 24.45 -13.31 39.46
C ILE A 462 25.61 -13.10 38.48
N GLU A 463 26.74 -12.55 38.93
CA GLU A 463 27.93 -12.34 38.09
C GLU A 463 28.46 -13.66 37.51
N SER A 464 28.47 -14.75 38.30
CA SER A 464 28.85 -16.09 37.81
C SER A 464 27.86 -16.63 36.77
N MET A 465 26.56 -16.38 36.95
CA MET A 465 25.52 -16.81 35.99
C MET A 465 25.62 -16.03 34.67
N LEU A 466 25.92 -14.73 34.73
CA LEU A 466 26.16 -13.88 33.56
C LEU A 466 27.40 -14.32 32.77
N GLN A 467 28.48 -14.69 33.46
CA GLN A 467 29.68 -15.23 32.80
C GLN A 467 29.36 -16.54 32.05
N PHE A 468 28.60 -17.44 32.67
CA PHE A 468 28.15 -18.66 32.01
C PHE A 468 27.26 -18.37 30.80
N ALA A 469 26.30 -17.44 30.92
CA ALA A 469 25.47 -16.99 29.80
C ALA A 469 26.33 -16.44 28.65
N GLY A 470 27.39 -15.68 28.94
CA GLY A 470 28.32 -15.17 27.94
C GLY A 470 28.99 -16.27 27.13
N THR A 471 29.46 -17.34 27.80
CA THR A 471 30.07 -18.48 27.09
C THR A 471 29.09 -19.23 26.18
N LEU A 472 27.81 -19.30 26.58
CA LEU A 472 26.75 -19.87 25.75
C LEU A 472 26.43 -18.95 24.55
N ALA A 473 26.37 -17.64 24.78
CA ALA A 473 26.15 -16.64 23.75
C ALA A 473 27.26 -16.66 22.69
N ASP A 474 28.53 -16.77 23.08
CA ASP A 474 29.66 -16.91 22.15
C ASP A 474 29.52 -18.16 21.27
N THR A 475 29.17 -19.30 21.90
CA THR A 475 29.00 -20.57 21.20
C THR A 475 27.84 -20.52 20.21
N GLN A 476 26.69 -19.95 20.59
CA GLN A 476 25.54 -19.79 19.71
C GLN A 476 25.78 -18.76 18.60
N THR A 477 26.52 -17.68 18.89
CA THR A 477 26.92 -16.68 17.89
C THR A 477 27.73 -17.34 16.78
N LEU A 478 28.71 -18.19 17.12
CA LEU A 478 29.50 -18.90 16.11
C LEU A 478 28.63 -19.75 15.17
N ILE A 479 27.61 -20.43 15.71
CA ILE A 479 26.67 -21.24 14.91
C ILE A 479 25.83 -20.33 13.99
N ALA A 480 25.32 -19.22 14.53
CA ALA A 480 24.53 -18.25 13.77
C ALA A 480 25.35 -17.62 12.64
N VAL A 481 26.59 -17.19 12.91
CA VAL A 481 27.51 -16.63 11.92
C VAL A 481 27.87 -17.64 10.84
N GLN A 482 28.18 -18.89 11.20
CA GLN A 482 28.47 -19.94 10.21
C GLN A 482 27.29 -20.19 9.27
N THR A 483 26.07 -20.22 9.82
CA THR A 483 24.84 -20.39 9.04
C THR A 483 24.60 -19.20 8.13
N ALA A 484 24.69 -17.98 8.66
CA ALA A 484 24.55 -16.74 7.91
C ALA A 484 25.57 -16.62 6.78
N SER A 485 26.85 -16.90 7.06
CA SER A 485 27.94 -16.90 6.07
C SER A 485 27.71 -17.90 4.95
N LYS A 486 27.20 -19.10 5.27
CA LYS A 486 26.86 -20.11 4.25
C LYS A 486 25.72 -19.64 3.36
N THR A 487 24.64 -19.11 3.95
CA THR A 487 23.45 -18.65 3.21
C THR A 487 23.76 -17.41 2.37
N PHE A 488 24.48 -16.43 2.93
CA PHE A 488 24.93 -15.22 2.24
C PHE A 488 25.83 -15.58 1.06
N LYS A 489 26.84 -16.42 1.28
CA LYS A 489 27.74 -16.87 0.22
C LYS A 489 26.96 -17.56 -0.91
N ALA A 490 26.08 -18.51 -0.59
CA ALA A 490 25.29 -19.21 -1.59
C ALA A 490 24.43 -18.25 -2.44
N ARG A 491 23.83 -17.24 -1.81
CA ARG A 491 23.04 -16.21 -2.52
C ARG A 491 23.90 -15.35 -3.45
N GLN A 492 25.07 -14.91 -2.98
CA GLN A 492 25.99 -14.10 -3.80
C GLN A 492 26.61 -14.92 -4.93
N ASP A 493 26.95 -16.19 -4.70
CA ASP A 493 27.47 -17.11 -5.72
C ASP A 493 26.43 -17.35 -6.82
N ALA A 494 25.16 -17.60 -6.46
CA ALA A 494 24.08 -17.75 -7.43
C ALA A 494 23.83 -16.47 -8.25
N ALA A 495 23.87 -15.30 -7.61
CA ALA A 495 23.74 -14.01 -8.29
C ALA A 495 24.91 -13.75 -9.25
N HIS A 496 26.13 -14.07 -8.83
CA HIS A 496 27.33 -13.98 -9.65
C HIS A 496 27.23 -14.89 -10.88
N ASP A 497 26.90 -16.17 -10.69
CA ASP A 497 26.78 -17.14 -11.79
C ASP A 497 25.74 -16.70 -12.82
N ARG A 498 24.61 -16.16 -12.34
CA ARG A 498 23.55 -15.60 -13.20
C ARG A 498 24.04 -14.38 -13.99
N LEU A 499 24.66 -13.41 -13.34
CA LEU A 499 25.15 -12.20 -14.00
C LEU A 499 26.31 -12.49 -14.96
N ALA A 500 27.23 -13.37 -14.59
CA ALA A 500 28.32 -13.83 -15.46
C ALA A 500 27.79 -14.56 -16.70
N HIS A 501 26.73 -15.36 -16.56
CA HIS A 501 26.05 -15.97 -17.69
C HIS A 501 25.41 -14.92 -18.62
N LEU A 502 24.74 -13.92 -18.05
CA LEU A 502 24.11 -12.83 -18.81
C LEU A 502 25.14 -11.96 -19.54
N ALA A 503 26.25 -11.60 -18.89
CA ALA A 503 27.32 -10.79 -19.47
C ALA A 503 27.97 -11.41 -20.71
N ARG A 504 27.97 -12.75 -20.82
CA ARG A 504 28.48 -13.45 -22.02
C ARG A 504 27.60 -13.27 -23.25
N HIS A 505 26.31 -13.05 -23.05
CA HIS A 505 25.31 -13.10 -24.12
C HIS A 505 24.63 -11.74 -24.35
N ASN A 506 24.67 -10.83 -23.36
CA ASN A 506 23.99 -9.56 -23.39
C ASN A 506 24.99 -8.41 -23.15
N PRO A 507 25.21 -7.52 -24.14
CA PRO A 507 26.15 -6.41 -24.02
C PRO A 507 25.69 -5.32 -23.04
N ALA A 508 24.45 -5.37 -22.54
CA ALA A 508 23.94 -4.45 -21.53
C ALA A 508 24.53 -4.72 -20.13
N VAL A 509 25.00 -5.95 -19.86
CA VAL A 509 25.60 -6.30 -18.57
C VAL A 509 27.12 -6.11 -18.65
N SER A 510 27.62 -5.09 -17.96
CA SER A 510 29.05 -4.83 -17.88
C SER A 510 29.77 -5.82 -16.97
N GLN A 511 31.04 -6.10 -17.27
CA GLN A 511 31.89 -6.95 -16.42
C GLN A 511 32.07 -6.35 -15.01
N GLU A 512 32.04 -5.02 -14.90
CA GLU A 512 32.13 -4.31 -13.62
C GLU A 512 31.01 -4.73 -12.65
N VAL A 513 29.77 -4.88 -13.15
CA VAL A 513 28.63 -5.34 -12.33
C VAL A 513 28.83 -6.79 -11.86
N VAL A 514 29.44 -7.64 -12.70
CA VAL A 514 29.77 -9.02 -12.33
C VAL A 514 30.83 -9.03 -11.23
N ASP A 515 31.88 -8.22 -11.36
CA ASP A 515 33.00 -8.18 -10.41
C ASP A 515 32.56 -7.60 -9.05
N GLN A 516 31.67 -6.60 -9.05
CA GLN A 516 31.07 -6.03 -7.83
C GLN A 516 30.37 -7.09 -6.95
N THR A 517 29.80 -8.15 -7.53
CA THR A 517 29.20 -9.24 -6.72
C THR A 517 30.24 -10.00 -5.90
N LEU A 518 31.45 -10.21 -6.45
CA LEU A 518 32.54 -10.87 -5.74
C LEU A 518 33.11 -9.99 -4.63
N GLU A 519 33.21 -8.68 -4.88
CA GLU A 519 33.61 -7.70 -3.87
C GLU A 519 32.60 -7.66 -2.73
N LYS A 520 31.30 -7.58 -3.03
CA LYS A 520 30.22 -7.65 -2.02
C LYS A 520 30.28 -8.93 -1.21
N ARG A 521 30.53 -10.08 -1.86
CA ARG A 521 30.69 -11.37 -1.19
C ARG A 521 31.86 -11.36 -0.21
N ALA A 522 33.03 -10.89 -0.65
CA ALA A 522 34.23 -10.83 0.18
C ALA A 522 34.05 -9.88 1.38
N ALA A 523 33.51 -8.68 1.13
CA ALA A 523 33.21 -7.70 2.17
C ALA A 523 32.19 -8.24 3.18
N GLY A 524 31.09 -8.82 2.72
CA GLY A 524 30.04 -9.36 3.59
C GLY A 524 30.53 -10.48 4.50
N LEU A 525 31.34 -11.41 3.98
CA LEU A 525 31.96 -12.46 4.80
C LEU A 525 32.91 -11.88 5.85
N SER A 526 33.71 -10.86 5.50
CA SER A 526 34.59 -10.19 6.45
C SER A 526 33.84 -9.49 7.59
N PHE A 527 32.65 -8.95 7.35
CA PHE A 527 31.81 -8.34 8.38
C PHE A 527 31.10 -9.39 9.25
N LEU A 528 30.66 -10.51 8.65
CA LEU A 528 30.06 -11.61 9.40
C LEU A 528 31.06 -12.24 10.39
N ASP A 529 32.34 -12.34 10.01
CA ASP A 529 33.40 -12.85 10.90
C ASP A 529 33.67 -11.94 12.12
N GLN A 530 33.22 -10.68 12.09
CA GLN A 530 33.38 -9.71 13.17
C GLN A 530 32.15 -9.61 14.09
N VAL A 531 31.09 -10.38 13.82
CA VAL A 531 29.87 -10.37 14.63
C VAL A 531 30.18 -10.89 16.04
N SER A 532 29.74 -10.15 17.04
CA SER A 532 29.93 -10.50 18.45
C SER A 532 28.62 -10.36 19.24
N PRO A 533 28.37 -11.21 20.23
CA PRO A 533 27.21 -11.06 21.10
C PRO A 533 27.45 -9.89 22.07
N ARG A 534 26.45 -9.02 22.19
CA ARG A 534 26.40 -7.95 23.19
C ARG A 534 25.24 -8.19 24.13
N LEU A 535 25.48 -8.13 25.45
CA LEU A 535 24.41 -8.20 26.43
C LEU A 535 23.57 -6.91 26.37
N ASP A 536 22.28 -7.07 26.02
CA ASP A 536 21.36 -5.96 25.78
C ASP A 536 20.40 -5.76 26.97
N ALA A 537 19.81 -6.84 27.47
CA ALA A 537 18.90 -6.80 28.61
C ALA A 537 19.11 -7.93 29.63
N ILE A 538 18.79 -7.65 30.89
CA ILE A 538 18.87 -8.58 32.03
C ILE A 538 17.58 -8.50 32.84
N ARG A 539 16.98 -9.66 33.13
CA ARG A 539 15.89 -9.78 34.09
C ARG A 539 16.26 -10.75 35.20
N VAL A 540 16.29 -10.27 36.44
CA VAL A 540 16.47 -11.11 37.61
C VAL A 540 15.11 -11.63 38.05
N ILE A 541 14.95 -12.94 38.11
CA ILE A 541 13.69 -13.60 38.43
C ILE A 541 13.83 -14.32 39.77
N ILE A 542 12.90 -14.08 40.67
CA ILE A 542 12.83 -14.73 41.97
C ILE A 542 11.51 -15.51 42.04
N THR A 543 11.57 -16.78 42.43
CA THR A 543 10.35 -17.57 42.63
C THR A 543 9.77 -17.36 44.02
N ALA A 544 8.47 -17.05 44.07
CA ALA A 544 7.68 -16.86 45.30
C ALA A 544 7.20 -18.18 45.90
#